data_AF-A0A924QKR6-F1
#
_entry.id   AF-A0A924QKR6-F1
#
_cell.length_a   1.000
_cell.length_b   1.000
_cell.length_c   1.000
_cell.angle_alpha   90.00
_cell.angle_beta   90.00
_cell.angle_gamma   90.00
#
_symmetry.space_group_name_H-M   'P 1'
#
loop_
_entity.id
_entity.type
_entity.pdbx_description
1 polymer ?
#
loop_
_entity_poly.entity_id
_entity_poly.type
_entity_poly.pdbx_seq_one_letter_code
_entity_poly.pdbx_strand_id
1 'polypeptide(L)'
;LVEEQQLDSCKLTVDGTAIVETQSDKHQAFGYRFYPYLTKGEGFFIAAFTKKNGGLMGNYKEQQLIKPSKTEEQMVVDFMGFAEGYSYFKQNEGIRLLPQQWWLDVQILAKHLYIKKAGIELGTIKGKDVIPHHELAVSILNLPTITTIELAENQALQYLRRKDITIEADKGWCAVTHCGLRLGWIKVLPNRINNYYPQEWRILKE
;
A
#
# COMPACT_ATOMS: atom_id res chain seq x y z
N LEU A 1 -20.99 3.27 -25.20
CA LEU A 1 -19.68 3.70 -24.68
C LEU A 1 -18.96 4.70 -25.59
N VAL A 2 -18.52 4.32 -26.80
CA VAL A 2 -17.75 5.21 -27.71
C VAL A 2 -18.45 6.56 -27.95
N GLU A 3 -19.70 6.53 -28.44
CA GLU A 3 -20.50 7.75 -28.64
C GLU A 3 -20.87 8.43 -27.32
N GLU A 4 -21.47 7.69 -26.38
CA GLU A 4 -22.00 8.22 -25.11
C GLU A 4 -20.95 8.93 -24.25
N GLN A 5 -19.72 8.42 -24.24
CA GLN A 5 -18.62 8.92 -23.41
C GLN A 5 -17.58 9.71 -24.22
N GLN A 6 -17.82 9.93 -25.52
CA GLN A 6 -16.93 10.64 -26.45
C GLN A 6 -15.48 10.11 -26.42
N LEU A 7 -15.35 8.80 -26.63
CA LEU A 7 -14.08 8.09 -26.56
C LEU A 7 -13.55 7.72 -27.93
N ASP A 8 -12.23 7.72 -28.09
CA ASP A 8 -11.55 7.10 -29.22
C ASP A 8 -10.99 5.74 -28.82
N SER A 9 -11.16 4.74 -29.69
CA SER A 9 -10.57 3.43 -29.47
C SER A 9 -9.05 3.47 -29.70
N CYS A 10 -8.30 2.97 -28.73
CA CYS A 10 -6.86 2.84 -28.82
C CYS A 10 -6.51 1.47 -29.40
N LYS A 11 -5.82 1.45 -30.55
CA LYS A 11 -5.18 0.23 -31.03
C LYS A 11 -3.94 -0.04 -30.18
N LEU A 12 -3.89 -1.20 -29.54
CA LEU A 12 -2.74 -1.68 -28.80
C LEU A 12 -1.84 -2.50 -29.72
N THR A 13 -0.53 -2.45 -29.47
CA THR A 13 0.40 -3.40 -30.07
C THR A 13 0.35 -4.67 -29.24
N VAL A 14 0.10 -5.80 -29.89
CA VAL A 14 0.07 -7.12 -29.24
C VAL A 14 1.16 -7.99 -29.82
N ASP A 15 1.99 -8.55 -28.95
CA ASP A 15 3.08 -9.45 -29.34
C ASP A 15 2.58 -10.89 -29.39
N GLY A 16 2.75 -11.53 -30.54
CA GLY A 16 2.40 -12.94 -30.76
C GLY A 16 0.97 -13.18 -31.26
N THR A 17 0.68 -14.45 -31.57
CA THR A 17 -0.58 -14.89 -32.19
C THR A 17 -1.62 -15.39 -31.20
N ALA A 18 -1.28 -15.42 -29.92
CA ALA A 18 -2.14 -15.95 -28.86
C ALA A 18 -3.30 -15.00 -28.50
N ILE A 19 -3.17 -13.71 -28.84
CA ILE A 19 -4.17 -12.68 -28.55
C ILE A 19 -4.96 -12.40 -29.84
N VAL A 20 -6.28 -12.56 -29.77
CA VAL A 20 -7.16 -12.33 -30.91
C VAL A 20 -7.65 -10.89 -30.89
N GLU A 21 -7.19 -10.08 -31.84
CA GLU A 21 -7.73 -8.73 -32.10
C GLU A 21 -9.13 -8.86 -32.71
N THR A 22 -10.05 -8.04 -32.21
CA THR A 22 -11.44 -7.95 -32.66
C THR A 22 -11.85 -6.50 -32.78
N GLN A 23 -12.87 -6.22 -33.57
CA GLN A 23 -13.44 -4.89 -33.72
C GLN A 23 -14.94 -4.94 -33.42
N SER A 24 -15.46 -3.89 -32.78
CA SER A 24 -16.90 -3.76 -32.56
C SER A 24 -17.62 -3.39 -33.85
N ASP A 25 -18.81 -3.94 -34.07
CA ASP A 25 -19.53 -3.79 -35.35
C ASP A 25 -19.81 -2.31 -35.70
N LYS A 26 -20.31 -1.53 -34.73
CA LYS A 26 -20.76 -0.14 -34.97
C LYS A 26 -19.62 0.87 -35.08
N HIS A 27 -18.59 0.73 -34.24
CA HIS A 27 -17.55 1.76 -34.08
C HIS A 27 -16.15 1.32 -34.48
N GLN A 28 -16.01 0.07 -34.92
CA GLN A 28 -14.73 -0.53 -35.25
C GLN A 28 -13.71 -0.38 -34.10
N ALA A 29 -14.22 -0.37 -32.87
CA ALA A 29 -13.40 -0.20 -31.68
C ALA A 29 -12.63 -1.50 -31.42
N PHE A 30 -11.32 -1.37 -31.24
CA PHE A 30 -10.43 -2.49 -30.98
C PHE A 30 -10.70 -3.13 -29.61
N GLY A 31 -10.70 -4.46 -29.61
CA GLY A 31 -10.76 -5.29 -28.42
C GLY A 31 -9.86 -6.51 -28.58
N TYR A 32 -9.33 -7.01 -27.48
CA TYR A 32 -8.31 -8.05 -27.44
C TYR A 32 -8.79 -9.21 -26.59
N ARG A 33 -8.93 -10.39 -27.20
CA ARG A 33 -9.43 -11.60 -26.54
C ARG A 33 -8.28 -12.55 -26.25
N PHE A 34 -8.20 -12.97 -24.99
CA PHE A 34 -7.28 -13.97 -24.49
C PHE A 34 -8.10 -15.23 -24.31
N TYR A 35 -7.99 -16.18 -25.23
CA TYR A 35 -8.72 -17.44 -25.11
C TYR A 35 -7.90 -18.46 -24.32
N PRO A 36 -8.53 -19.28 -23.46
CA PRO A 36 -7.80 -20.28 -22.66
C PRO A 36 -7.01 -21.30 -23.50
N TYR A 37 -7.45 -21.56 -24.73
CA TYR A 37 -6.78 -22.50 -25.64
C TYR A 37 -5.66 -21.86 -26.48
N LEU A 38 -5.54 -20.52 -26.47
CA LEU A 38 -4.49 -19.78 -27.19
C LEU A 38 -3.47 -19.16 -26.23
N THR A 39 -3.89 -18.82 -25.01
CA THR A 39 -3.07 -18.21 -23.95
C THR A 39 -3.06 -19.10 -22.74
N LYS A 40 -1.94 -19.14 -21.99
CA LYS A 40 -1.87 -19.83 -20.70
C LYS A 40 -2.60 -19.01 -19.63
N GLY A 41 -3.92 -19.11 -19.56
CA GLY A 41 -4.75 -18.41 -18.58
C GLY A 41 -6.24 -18.81 -18.65
N GLU A 42 -7.04 -18.27 -17.74
CA GLU A 42 -8.49 -18.56 -17.63
C GLU A 42 -9.34 -17.86 -18.71
N GLY A 43 -8.70 -16.98 -19.48
CA GLY A 43 -9.31 -16.16 -20.49
C GLY A 43 -9.73 -14.78 -19.98
N PHE A 44 -9.57 -13.76 -20.82
CA PHE A 44 -9.83 -12.36 -20.45
C PHE A 44 -10.10 -11.51 -21.70
N PHE A 45 -10.62 -10.30 -21.51
CA PHE A 45 -10.85 -9.34 -22.57
C PHE A 45 -10.36 -7.94 -22.17
N ILE A 46 -9.63 -7.29 -23.06
CA ILE A 46 -9.14 -5.92 -22.88
C ILE A 46 -9.65 -5.04 -24.03
N ALA A 47 -10.09 -3.84 -23.72
CA ALA A 47 -10.28 -2.76 -24.68
C ALA A 47 -9.75 -1.46 -24.05
N ALA A 48 -9.04 -0.67 -24.84
CA ALA A 48 -8.44 0.59 -24.40
C ALA A 48 -9.05 1.76 -25.17
N PHE A 49 -9.30 2.85 -24.46
CA PHE A 49 -9.94 4.04 -25.02
C PHE A 49 -9.28 5.30 -24.48
N THR A 50 -9.18 6.33 -25.32
CA THR A 50 -8.77 7.68 -24.92
C THR A 50 -10.00 8.56 -24.87
N LYS A 51 -10.20 9.27 -23.77
CA LYS A 51 -11.25 10.28 -23.66
C LYS A 51 -10.76 11.58 -24.31
N LYS A 52 -11.42 12.03 -25.39
CA LYS A 52 -11.04 13.24 -26.14
C LYS A 52 -11.22 14.53 -25.33
N ASN A 53 -12.32 14.60 -24.57
CA ASN A 53 -12.68 15.76 -23.77
C ASN A 53 -12.74 15.34 -22.29
N GLY A 54 -11.60 15.43 -21.61
CA GLY A 54 -11.50 15.32 -20.16
C GLY A 54 -11.37 16.71 -19.55
N GLY A 55 -12.51 17.36 -19.24
CA GLY A 55 -12.47 18.49 -18.32
C GLY A 55 -12.17 18.00 -16.91
N LEU A 56 -11.47 18.80 -16.10
CA LEU A 56 -11.47 18.63 -14.65
C LEU A 56 -12.95 18.58 -14.23
N MET A 57 -13.35 17.47 -13.60
CA MET A 57 -14.69 17.34 -13.05
C MET A 57 -14.92 18.50 -12.06
N GLY A 58 -16.19 18.93 -11.91
CA GLY A 58 -16.58 20.22 -11.32
C GLY A 58 -15.98 20.55 -9.95
N ASN A 59 -16.19 21.79 -9.47
CA ASN A 59 -15.71 22.25 -8.17
C ASN A 59 -16.29 21.39 -7.03
N TYR A 60 -15.62 20.30 -6.67
CA TYR A 60 -15.97 19.47 -5.53
C TYR A 60 -15.48 20.14 -4.26
N LYS A 61 -16.32 20.10 -3.24
CA LYS A 61 -15.94 20.60 -1.92
C LYS A 61 -15.04 19.56 -1.26
N GLU A 62 -13.94 20.02 -0.70
CA GLU A 62 -13.05 19.25 0.12
C GLU A 62 -13.49 19.29 1.60
N GLN A 63 -13.04 18.32 2.39
CA GLN A 63 -13.09 18.40 3.85
C GLN A 63 -11.69 18.42 4.47
N GLN A 64 -11.53 19.16 5.55
CA GLN A 64 -10.28 19.18 6.29
C GLN A 64 -10.09 17.85 7.02
N LEU A 65 -8.95 17.20 6.76
CA LEU A 65 -8.53 16.03 7.52
C LEU A 65 -7.89 16.49 8.82
N ILE A 66 -8.09 15.73 9.89
CA ILE A 66 -7.48 16.02 11.18
C ILE A 66 -5.98 15.76 11.05
N LYS A 67 -5.14 16.79 11.23
CA LYS A 67 -3.68 16.62 11.24
C LYS A 67 -3.20 16.15 12.61
N PRO A 68 -2.09 15.38 12.69
CA PRO A 68 -1.40 15.20 13.96
C PRO A 68 -0.91 16.55 14.50
N SER A 69 -0.71 16.64 15.81
CA SER A 69 -0.01 17.78 16.40
C SER A 69 1.45 17.81 15.91
N LYS A 70 2.10 18.97 15.99
CA LYS A 70 3.52 19.11 15.60
C LYS A 70 4.43 18.13 16.35
N THR A 71 4.13 17.87 17.62
CA THR A 71 4.89 16.91 18.45
C THR A 71 4.70 15.48 17.93
N GLU A 72 3.47 15.07 17.66
CA GLU A 72 3.19 13.72 17.14
C GLU A 72 3.79 13.50 15.74
N GLU A 73 3.74 14.53 14.88
CA GLU A 73 4.38 14.52 13.57
C GLU A 73 5.90 14.37 13.70
N GLN A 74 6.53 15.14 14.58
CA GLN A 74 7.97 15.03 14.83
C GLN A 74 8.35 13.64 15.33
N MET A 75 7.55 13.04 16.23
CA MET A 75 7.80 11.69 16.74
C MET A 75 7.81 10.63 15.63
N VAL A 76 6.88 10.70 14.67
CA VAL A 76 6.88 9.74 13.55
C VAL A 76 7.99 10.02 12.55
N VAL A 77 8.32 11.29 12.31
CA VAL A 77 9.46 11.69 11.46
C VAL A 77 10.77 11.18 12.06
N ASP A 78 10.99 11.37 13.35
CA ASP A 78 12.18 10.87 14.06
C ASP A 78 12.23 9.34 14.06
N PHE A 79 11.07 8.69 14.20
CA PHE A 79 10.99 7.23 14.14
C PHE A 79 11.34 6.66 12.76
N MET A 80 10.98 7.36 11.67
CA MET A 80 11.23 6.90 10.29
C MET A 80 12.53 7.41 9.68
N GLY A 81 13.01 8.59 10.09
CA GLY A 81 14.18 9.27 9.55
C GLY A 81 13.93 10.09 8.27
N PHE A 82 12.67 10.42 7.93
CA PHE A 82 12.35 11.32 6.82
C PHE A 82 11.02 12.05 7.04
N ALA A 83 10.87 13.20 6.37
CA ALA A 83 9.67 14.04 6.43
C ALA A 83 9.13 14.49 5.05
N GLU A 84 9.99 14.58 4.03
CA GLU A 84 9.68 15.31 2.80
C GLU A 84 8.80 14.53 1.82
N GLY A 85 7.97 15.25 1.07
CA GLY A 85 7.13 14.67 0.01
C GLY A 85 5.83 14.02 0.49
N TYR A 86 5.55 14.02 1.80
CA TYR A 86 4.38 13.38 2.39
C TYR A 86 3.52 14.37 3.20
N SER A 87 2.23 14.07 3.26
CA SER A 87 1.28 14.70 4.19
C SER A 87 0.83 13.69 5.24
N TYR A 88 0.55 14.18 6.46
CA TYR A 88 0.11 13.38 7.59
C TYR A 88 -1.31 13.74 8.03
N PHE A 89 -2.09 12.72 8.38
CA PHE A 89 -3.41 12.88 8.96
C PHE A 89 -3.72 11.78 9.97
N LYS A 90 -4.63 12.07 10.88
CA LYS A 90 -5.19 11.12 11.84
C LYS A 90 -6.42 10.46 11.24
N GLN A 91 -6.49 9.14 11.40
CA GLN A 91 -7.67 8.34 11.10
C GLN A 91 -7.80 7.28 12.18
N ASN A 92 -8.95 7.26 12.87
CA ASN A 92 -9.10 6.53 14.14
C ASN A 92 -8.02 6.99 15.14
N GLU A 93 -7.33 6.06 15.79
CA GLU A 93 -6.24 6.34 16.73
C GLU A 93 -4.85 6.44 16.06
N GLY A 94 -4.76 6.16 14.75
CA GLY A 94 -3.52 6.06 14.00
C GLY A 94 -3.15 7.33 13.24
N ILE A 95 -1.85 7.53 13.04
CA ILE A 95 -1.29 8.52 12.12
C ILE A 95 -1.02 7.82 10.79
N ARG A 96 -1.51 8.41 9.71
CA ARG A 96 -1.32 7.93 8.34
C ARG A 96 -0.53 8.95 7.53
N LEU A 97 0.23 8.48 6.54
CA LEU A 97 0.87 9.32 5.53
C LEU A 97 0.42 8.96 4.12
N LEU A 98 0.46 9.96 3.23
CA LEU A 98 0.34 9.79 1.78
C LEU A 98 1.24 10.79 1.05
N PRO A 99 1.60 10.54 -0.22
CA PRO A 99 2.31 11.52 -1.03
C PRO A 99 1.56 12.86 -1.09
N GLN A 100 2.27 13.98 -0.93
CA GLN A 100 1.69 15.32 -0.86
C GLN A 100 0.80 15.66 -2.07
N GLN A 101 1.13 15.13 -3.24
CA GLN A 101 0.36 15.32 -4.47
C GLN A 101 -1.09 14.80 -4.39
N TRP A 102 -1.38 13.83 -3.52
CA TRP A 102 -2.72 13.24 -3.37
C TRP A 102 -3.52 13.86 -2.22
N TRP A 103 -2.95 14.86 -1.51
CA TRP A 103 -3.59 15.46 -0.35
C TRP A 103 -4.98 16.00 -0.66
N LEU A 104 -5.08 16.87 -1.68
CA LEU A 104 -6.35 17.48 -2.07
C LEU A 104 -7.37 16.43 -2.54
N ASP A 105 -6.92 15.43 -3.31
CA ASP A 105 -7.77 14.35 -3.79
C ASP A 105 -8.38 13.56 -2.63
N VAL A 106 -7.59 13.22 -1.62
CA VAL A 106 -8.10 12.53 -0.42
C VAL A 106 -9.10 13.41 0.34
N GLN A 107 -8.87 14.73 0.43
CA GLN A 107 -9.82 15.63 1.08
C GLN A 107 -11.17 15.71 0.34
N ILE A 108 -11.14 15.74 -1.00
CA ILE A 108 -12.34 15.70 -1.85
C ILE A 108 -13.05 14.35 -1.69
N LEU A 109 -12.32 13.24 -1.85
CA LEU A 109 -12.89 11.90 -1.74
C LEU A 109 -13.48 11.66 -0.36
N ALA A 110 -12.82 12.10 0.71
CA ALA A 110 -13.33 11.92 2.07
C ALA A 110 -14.63 12.71 2.34
N LYS A 111 -14.87 13.81 1.62
CA LYS A 111 -16.13 14.56 1.69
C LYS A 111 -17.29 13.80 1.05
N HIS A 112 -17.02 13.03 0.00
CA HIS A 112 -18.04 12.45 -0.88
C HIS A 112 -18.17 10.93 -0.76
N LEU A 113 -17.16 10.24 -0.23
CA LEU A 113 -17.07 8.79 -0.15
C LEU A 113 -16.57 8.36 1.23
N TYR A 114 -16.95 7.15 1.62
CA TYR A 114 -16.36 6.49 2.77
C TYR A 114 -14.98 5.95 2.42
N ILE A 115 -13.92 6.54 3.00
CA ILE A 115 -12.54 6.11 2.78
C ILE A 115 -12.26 4.84 3.57
N LYS A 116 -12.15 3.70 2.86
CA LYS A 116 -11.71 2.43 3.44
C LYS A 116 -10.24 2.43 3.83
N LYS A 117 -9.39 3.02 2.98
CA LYS A 117 -7.95 3.17 3.20
C LYS A 117 -7.41 4.35 2.39
N ALA A 118 -6.53 5.15 2.99
CA ALA A 118 -5.77 6.18 2.30
C ALA A 118 -4.33 6.16 2.81
N GLY A 119 -3.37 6.04 1.89
CA GLY A 119 -1.96 5.98 2.23
C GLY A 119 -1.59 4.81 3.16
N ILE A 120 -0.51 4.97 3.92
CA ILE A 120 0.05 3.96 4.83
C ILE A 120 -0.19 4.41 6.28
N GLU A 121 -0.62 3.49 7.14
CA GLU A 121 -0.63 3.73 8.58
C GLU A 121 0.77 3.61 9.17
N LEU A 122 1.23 4.67 9.82
CA LEU A 122 2.53 4.70 10.50
C LEU A 122 2.48 3.99 11.83
N GLY A 123 1.42 4.20 12.60
CA GLY A 123 1.34 3.77 13.98
C GLY A 123 0.48 4.68 14.83
N THR A 124 0.52 4.39 16.13
CA THR A 124 -0.16 5.17 17.16
C THR A 124 0.87 5.75 18.12
N ILE A 125 0.56 6.90 18.71
CA ILE A 125 1.38 7.51 19.75
C ILE A 125 0.85 7.06 21.11
N LYS A 126 1.70 6.46 21.94
CA LYS A 126 1.38 6.13 23.34
C LYS A 126 2.39 6.79 24.27
N GLY A 127 1.99 7.91 24.86
CA GLY A 127 2.87 8.72 25.69
C GLY A 127 4.02 9.30 24.85
N LYS A 128 5.24 8.83 25.11
CA LYS A 128 6.46 9.24 24.37
C LYS A 128 6.95 8.19 23.37
N ASP A 129 6.20 7.10 23.18
CA ASP A 129 6.56 6.03 22.27
C ASP A 129 5.68 6.07 21.01
N VAL A 130 6.31 5.82 19.85
CA VAL A 130 5.61 5.39 18.63
C VAL A 130 5.43 3.87 18.71
N ILE A 131 4.19 3.41 18.52
CA ILE A 131 3.89 2.00 18.28
C ILE A 131 3.63 1.85 16.79
N PRO A 132 4.61 1.36 16.01
CA PRO A 132 4.51 1.31 14.57
C PRO A 132 3.45 0.30 14.13
N HIS A 133 2.68 0.67 13.12
CA HIS A 133 1.67 -0.20 12.54
C HIS A 133 2.32 -1.18 11.55
N HIS A 134 1.69 -2.34 11.35
CA HIS A 134 2.22 -3.36 10.45
C HIS A 134 2.29 -2.88 8.99
N GLU A 135 1.36 -2.02 8.56
CA GLU A 135 1.40 -1.39 7.22
C GLU A 135 2.72 -0.67 6.94
N LEU A 136 3.34 -0.03 7.94
CA LEU A 136 4.64 0.62 7.78
C LEU A 136 5.75 -0.40 7.53
N ALA A 137 5.76 -1.54 8.24
CA ALA A 137 6.79 -2.57 8.05
C ALA A 137 6.76 -3.14 6.63
N VAL A 138 5.58 -3.43 6.10
CA VAL A 138 5.41 -4.05 4.77
C VAL A 138 5.28 -3.01 3.65
N SER A 139 5.50 -1.73 3.95
CA SER A 139 5.50 -0.67 2.94
C SER A 139 6.75 -0.74 2.06
N ILE A 140 6.80 0.13 1.04
CA ILE A 140 8.01 0.36 0.23
C ILE A 140 8.88 1.52 0.76
N LEU A 141 8.49 2.12 1.90
CA LEU A 141 9.19 3.29 2.45
C LEU A 141 10.55 2.89 3.01
N ASN A 142 11.59 3.65 2.68
CA ASN A 142 12.90 3.48 3.29
C ASN A 142 12.86 3.99 4.75
N LEU A 143 13.23 3.16 5.72
CA LEU A 143 13.21 3.50 7.15
C LEU A 143 14.64 3.55 7.71
N PRO A 144 15.45 4.58 7.38
CA PRO A 144 16.88 4.63 7.70
C PRO A 144 17.23 4.58 9.20
N THR A 145 16.29 4.94 10.07
CA THR A 145 16.45 4.92 11.54
C THR A 145 16.14 3.55 12.16
N ILE A 146 15.59 2.62 11.38
CA ILE A 146 15.11 1.33 11.86
C ILE A 146 16.14 0.25 11.61
N THR A 147 16.58 -0.40 12.69
CA THR A 147 17.42 -1.59 12.60
C THR A 147 16.63 -2.73 11.95
N THR A 148 17.21 -3.32 10.91
CA THR A 148 16.63 -4.43 10.17
C THR A 148 17.43 -5.70 10.41
N ILE A 149 16.73 -6.80 10.69
CA ILE A 149 17.34 -8.08 11.07
C ILE A 149 16.88 -9.15 10.09
N GLU A 150 17.82 -9.71 9.34
CA GLU A 150 17.56 -10.81 8.41
C GLU A 150 17.38 -12.13 9.18
N LEU A 151 16.24 -12.78 8.97
CA LEU A 151 15.91 -14.06 9.58
C LEU A 151 16.20 -15.22 8.62
N ALA A 152 16.74 -16.31 9.16
CA ALA A 152 16.72 -17.59 8.46
C ALA A 152 15.27 -18.06 8.25
N GLU A 153 15.03 -18.90 7.26
CA GLU A 153 13.68 -19.40 6.90
C GLU A 153 12.92 -19.97 8.11
N ASN A 154 13.59 -20.80 8.92
CA ASN A 154 12.98 -21.37 10.13
C ASN A 154 12.56 -20.29 11.14
N GLN A 155 13.38 -19.25 11.36
CA GLN A 155 13.05 -18.15 12.25
C GLN A 155 11.92 -17.29 11.68
N ALA A 156 11.92 -17.04 10.37
CA ALA A 156 10.85 -16.33 9.67
C ALA A 156 9.51 -17.06 9.83
N LEU A 157 9.48 -18.39 9.66
CA LEU A 157 8.28 -19.19 9.90
C LEU A 157 7.81 -19.11 11.36
N GLN A 158 8.71 -19.17 12.34
CA GLN A 158 8.32 -18.98 13.74
C GLN A 158 7.77 -17.57 14.00
N TYR A 159 8.40 -16.55 13.42
CA TYR A 159 7.92 -15.17 13.48
C TYR A 159 6.50 -15.04 12.92
N LEU A 160 6.25 -15.56 11.71
CA LEU A 160 4.94 -15.53 11.05
C LEU A 160 3.87 -16.37 11.77
N ARG A 161 4.28 -17.36 12.57
CA ARG A 161 3.39 -18.12 13.47
C ARG A 161 3.09 -17.38 14.79
N ARG A 162 3.72 -16.23 15.01
CA ARG A 162 3.76 -15.52 16.31
C ARG A 162 4.35 -16.35 17.44
N LYS A 163 5.28 -17.27 17.16
CA LYS A 163 6.07 -17.93 18.19
C LYS A 163 7.21 -17.01 18.64
N ASP A 164 7.76 -17.34 19.81
CA ASP A 164 8.96 -16.68 20.31
C ASP A 164 10.15 -16.98 19.40
N ILE A 165 10.96 -15.97 19.17
CA ILE A 165 12.21 -16.06 18.40
C ILE A 165 13.34 -15.47 19.23
N THR A 166 14.53 -16.04 19.09
CA THR A 166 15.75 -15.56 19.74
C THR A 166 16.62 -14.89 18.69
N ILE A 167 16.95 -13.62 18.92
CA ILE A 167 17.74 -12.78 18.04
C ILE A 167 18.66 -11.93 18.92
N GLU A 168 19.90 -11.73 18.49
CA GLU A 168 20.81 -10.75 19.07
C GLU A 168 20.59 -9.39 18.39
N ALA A 169 20.05 -8.43 19.13
CA ALA A 169 19.80 -7.08 18.65
C ALA A 169 19.72 -6.08 19.80
N ASP A 170 19.95 -4.81 19.50
CA ASP A 170 19.80 -3.73 20.47
C ASP A 170 18.35 -3.56 20.92
N LYS A 171 18.18 -3.03 22.13
CA LYS A 171 16.85 -2.76 22.71
C LYS A 171 16.11 -1.73 21.85
N GLY A 172 14.83 -1.98 21.59
CA GLY A 172 13.97 -1.06 20.86
C GLY A 172 13.13 -1.75 19.78
N TRP A 173 12.61 -0.95 18.87
CA TRP A 173 11.87 -1.43 17.72
C TRP A 173 12.84 -1.84 16.60
N CYS A 174 12.65 -3.04 16.07
CA CYS A 174 13.39 -3.54 14.91
C CYS A 174 12.41 -4.09 13.87
N ALA A 175 12.75 -3.95 12.60
CA ALA A 175 12.08 -4.69 11.54
C ALA A 175 12.79 -6.03 11.34
N VAL A 176 12.03 -7.09 11.07
CA VAL A 176 12.59 -8.37 10.65
C VAL A 176 12.36 -8.57 9.16
N THR A 177 13.35 -9.12 8.46
CA THR A 177 13.30 -9.43 7.03
C THR A 177 13.55 -10.90 6.77
N HIS A 178 13.13 -11.36 5.59
CA HIS A 178 13.56 -12.62 5.01
C HIS A 178 13.65 -12.46 3.49
N CYS A 179 14.76 -12.92 2.91
CA CYS A 179 15.11 -12.66 1.51
C CYS A 179 15.11 -11.17 1.15
N GLY A 180 15.52 -10.31 2.08
CA GLY A 180 15.53 -8.85 1.89
C GLY A 180 14.14 -8.19 1.89
N LEU A 181 13.06 -8.94 2.17
CA LEU A 181 11.71 -8.41 2.29
C LEU A 181 11.31 -8.27 3.75
N ARG A 182 10.80 -7.10 4.15
CA ARG A 182 10.33 -6.86 5.52
C ARG A 182 9.07 -7.66 5.79
N LEU A 183 9.11 -8.44 6.87
CA LEU A 183 7.98 -9.25 7.33
C LEU A 183 7.13 -8.55 8.37
N GLY A 184 7.73 -7.67 9.19
CA GLY A 184 7.00 -7.01 10.27
C GLY A 184 7.91 -6.50 11.40
N TRP A 185 7.30 -6.16 12.53
CA TRP A 185 7.96 -5.59 13.69
C TRP A 185 8.25 -6.61 14.78
N ILE A 186 9.36 -6.39 15.49
CA ILE A 186 9.62 -6.91 16.83
C ILE A 186 9.97 -5.73 17.76
N LYS A 187 9.71 -5.90 19.06
CA LYS A 187 10.25 -5.01 20.10
C LYS A 187 11.18 -5.81 21.00
N VAL A 188 12.47 -5.51 20.92
CA VAL A 188 13.51 -6.12 21.75
C VAL A 188 13.51 -5.43 23.11
N LEU A 189 13.30 -6.22 24.16
CA LEU A 189 13.30 -5.81 25.55
C LEU A 189 14.45 -6.53 26.28
N PRO A 190 14.86 -6.12 27.49
CA PRO A 190 16.04 -6.67 28.16
C PRO A 190 16.10 -8.21 28.26
N ASN A 191 14.95 -8.87 28.43
CA ASN A 191 14.88 -10.32 28.65
C ASN A 191 13.91 -11.04 27.69
N ARG A 192 13.34 -10.34 26.72
CA ARG A 192 12.35 -10.92 25.80
C ARG A 192 12.27 -10.16 24.50
N ILE A 193 11.74 -10.82 23.47
CA ILE A 193 11.38 -10.19 22.20
C ILE A 193 9.88 -10.31 22.04
N ASN A 194 9.21 -9.16 21.92
CA ASN A 194 7.79 -9.14 21.60
C ASN A 194 7.62 -9.24 20.08
N ASN A 195 6.87 -10.23 19.62
CA ASN A 195 6.48 -10.36 18.22
C ASN A 195 5.19 -9.57 17.92
N TYR A 196 5.31 -8.55 17.07
CA TYR A 196 4.22 -7.66 16.65
C TYR A 196 3.62 -8.01 15.29
N TYR A 197 3.82 -9.23 14.80
CA TYR A 197 3.11 -9.73 13.62
C TYR A 197 1.59 -9.78 13.90
N PRO A 198 0.72 -9.38 12.94
CA PRO A 198 -0.73 -9.37 13.15
C PRO A 198 -1.27 -10.75 13.53
N GLN A 199 -2.15 -10.79 14.53
CA GLN A 199 -2.66 -12.06 15.08
C GLN A 199 -3.48 -12.83 14.06
N GLU A 200 -4.29 -12.10 13.32
CA GLU A 200 -5.23 -12.56 12.32
C GLU A 200 -4.56 -13.05 11.05
N TRP A 201 -3.27 -12.73 10.85
CA TRP A 201 -2.48 -13.18 9.68
C TRP A 201 -1.55 -14.34 10.01
N ARG A 202 -1.47 -14.75 11.28
CA ARG A 202 -0.50 -15.76 11.70
C ARG A 202 -0.71 -17.08 10.97
N ILE A 203 0.38 -17.75 10.63
CA ILE A 203 0.35 -19.12 10.11
C ILE A 203 -0.15 -20.03 11.24
N LEU A 204 -1.22 -20.78 10.98
CA LEU A 204 -1.85 -21.66 11.98
C LEU A 204 -1.32 -23.10 11.95
N LYS A 205 -0.72 -23.54 10.84
CA LYS A 205 -0.23 -24.91 10.65
C LYS A 205 1.27 -25.01 10.87
N GLU A 206 1.69 -26.12 11.48
CA GLU A 206 3.11 -26.48 11.65
C GLU A 206 3.71 -27.08 10.39
#